data_AF-A0A6G3MGP9-F1
#
_entry.id   AF-A0A6G3MGP9-F1
#
_cell.length_a   1.000
_cell.length_b   1.000
_cell.length_c   1.000
_cell.angle_alpha   90.00
_cell.angle_beta   90.00
_cell.angle_gamma   90.00
#
_symmetry.space_group_name_H-M   'P 1'
#
loop_
_entity.id
_entity.type
_entity.pdbx_description
1 polymer ?
#
loop_
_entity_poly.entity_id
_entity_poly.type
_entity_poly.pdbx_seq_one_letter_code
_entity_poly.pdbx_strand_id
1 'polypeptide(L)'
;LIILSSENLKFSLYCTWFLEAYLLGTEQINQDCLALLKKLINSILSAWCNKKDKTSVCSFVAERSFVTELVLISRRLKSVVSKSSQIIQLHSELLSLDRSISQVVFVPISSLSDHVVVRIPYKDASVLNSKDKTPYLVYVEVIEQTKSTNFFSNVNTFRQEEFKKFM
;
A
#
# COMPACT_ATOMS: atom_id res chain seq x y z
N LEU A 1 6.94 -2.25 -22.08
CA LEU A 1 6.46 -2.33 -20.68
C LEU A 1 7.62 -2.57 -19.70
N ILE A 2 8.30 -3.73 -19.74
CA ILE A 2 9.36 -4.07 -18.78
C ILE A 2 10.49 -3.03 -18.72
N ILE A 3 10.96 -2.52 -19.87
CA ILE A 3 12.01 -1.49 -19.93
C ILE A 3 11.57 -0.22 -19.20
N LEU A 4 10.40 0.32 -19.55
CA LEU A 4 9.82 1.51 -18.90
C LEU A 4 9.56 1.29 -17.40
N SER A 5 9.04 0.12 -17.02
CA SER A 5 8.85 -0.27 -15.63
C SER A 5 10.18 -0.40 -14.89
N SER A 6 11.27 -0.73 -15.56
CA SER A 6 12.60 -0.80 -14.93
C SER A 6 13.24 0.57 -14.74
N GLU A 7 12.78 1.61 -15.42
CA GLU A 7 13.38 2.95 -15.33
C GLU A 7 12.64 3.85 -14.35
N ASN A 8 11.31 3.71 -14.23
CA ASN A 8 10.48 4.59 -13.43
C ASN A 8 9.71 3.83 -12.34
N LEU A 9 10.03 4.14 -11.07
CA LEU A 9 9.46 3.48 -9.88
C LEU A 9 7.94 3.62 -9.82
N LYS A 10 7.44 4.85 -9.96
CA LYS A 10 6.01 5.19 -9.88
C LYS A 10 5.23 4.50 -10.99
N PHE A 11 5.75 4.52 -12.22
CA PHE A 11 5.17 3.81 -13.35
C PHE A 11 5.12 2.30 -13.10
N SER A 12 6.19 1.72 -12.54
CA SER A 12 6.23 0.30 -12.23
C SER A 12 5.20 -0.09 -11.18
N LEU A 13 5.07 0.69 -10.11
CA LEU A 13 4.07 0.45 -9.08
C LEU A 13 2.67 0.50 -9.67
N TYR A 14 2.33 1.54 -10.46
CA TYR A 14 1.04 1.60 -11.16
C TYR A 14 0.79 0.40 -12.06
N CYS A 15 1.81 -0.05 -12.81
CA CYS A 15 1.69 -1.24 -13.64
C CYS A 15 1.41 -2.48 -12.80
N THR A 16 2.15 -2.69 -11.71
CA THR A 16 1.92 -3.81 -10.79
C THR A 16 0.52 -3.76 -10.20
N TRP A 17 0.07 -2.59 -9.72
CA TRP A 17 -1.27 -2.41 -9.16
C TRP A 17 -2.38 -2.70 -10.16
N PHE A 18 -2.26 -2.16 -11.37
CA PHE A 18 -3.26 -2.35 -12.41
C PHE A 18 -3.35 -3.82 -12.85
N LEU A 19 -2.20 -4.49 -13.01
CA LEU A 19 -2.14 -5.90 -13.40
C LEU A 19 -2.67 -6.81 -12.27
N GLU A 20 -2.31 -6.55 -11.02
CA GLU A 20 -2.82 -7.31 -9.85
C GLU A 20 -4.33 -7.08 -9.64
N ALA A 21 -4.81 -5.85 -9.81
CA ALA A 21 -6.24 -5.53 -9.74
C ALA A 21 -7.03 -6.24 -10.86
N TYR A 22 -6.49 -6.25 -12.08
CA TYR A 22 -7.08 -6.98 -13.20
C TYR A 22 -7.19 -8.48 -12.88
N LEU A 23 -6.11 -9.08 -12.38
CA LEU A 23 -6.09 -10.49 -11.94
C LEU A 23 -7.15 -10.84 -10.89
N LEU A 24 -7.41 -9.93 -9.95
CA LEU A 24 -8.37 -10.15 -8.86
C LEU A 24 -9.82 -9.82 -9.25
N GLY A 25 -10.01 -9.01 -10.29
CA GLY A 25 -11.31 -8.44 -10.65
C GLY A 25 -12.07 -9.14 -11.77
N THR A 26 -11.45 -10.10 -12.48
CA THR A 26 -12.09 -10.77 -13.63
C THR A 26 -12.41 -12.23 -13.36
N GLU A 27 -13.69 -12.57 -13.42
CA GLU A 27 -14.19 -13.94 -13.23
C GLU A 27 -13.98 -14.85 -14.46
N GLN A 28 -13.58 -14.27 -15.60
CA GLN A 28 -13.43 -14.97 -16.89
C GLN A 28 -12.06 -14.74 -17.56
N ILE A 29 -10.96 -14.72 -16.79
CA ILE A 29 -9.62 -14.73 -17.41
C ILE A 29 -9.31 -16.15 -17.89
N ASN A 30 -9.01 -16.32 -19.18
CA ASN A 30 -8.43 -17.55 -19.72
C ASN A 30 -7.15 -17.94 -18.93
N GLN A 31 -6.98 -19.21 -18.57
CA GLN A 31 -5.80 -19.70 -17.84
C GLN A 31 -4.46 -19.31 -18.48
N ASP A 32 -4.37 -19.27 -19.82
CA ASP A 32 -3.17 -18.84 -20.54
C ASP A 32 -2.88 -17.35 -20.31
N CYS A 33 -3.92 -16.52 -20.38
CA CYS A 33 -3.83 -15.09 -20.10
C CYS A 33 -3.42 -14.84 -18.64
N LEU A 34 -3.99 -15.62 -17.70
CA LEU A 34 -3.61 -15.60 -16.29
C LEU A 34 -2.13 -15.92 -16.09
N ALA A 35 -1.62 -16.96 -16.76
CA ALA A 35 -0.22 -17.35 -16.69
C ALA A 35 0.70 -16.26 -17.24
N LEU A 36 0.34 -15.64 -18.37
CA LEU A 36 1.09 -14.53 -18.98
C LEU A 36 1.13 -13.30 -18.07
N LEU A 37 -0.01 -12.92 -17.48
CA LEU A 37 -0.10 -11.79 -16.55
C LEU A 37 0.75 -12.02 -15.30
N LYS A 38 0.67 -13.21 -14.69
CA LYS A 38 1.53 -13.58 -13.55
C LYS A 38 3.00 -13.54 -13.91
N LYS A 39 3.38 -14.06 -15.09
CA LYS A 39 4.76 -14.01 -15.59
C LYS A 39 5.25 -12.58 -15.78
N LEU A 40 4.40 -11.70 -16.30
CA LEU A 40 4.70 -10.28 -16.49
C LEU A 40 4.91 -9.57 -15.15
N ILE A 41 4.00 -9.75 -14.19
CA ILE A 41 4.15 -9.19 -12.84
C ILE A 41 5.46 -9.67 -12.22
N ASN A 42 5.73 -10.97 -12.25
CA ASN A 42 6.96 -11.54 -11.70
C ASN A 42 8.23 -11.00 -12.40
N SER A 43 8.15 -10.68 -13.69
CA SER A 43 9.26 -10.07 -14.43
C SER A 43 9.51 -8.62 -14.00
N ILE A 44 8.44 -7.86 -13.71
CA ILE A 44 8.55 -6.51 -13.16
C ILE A 44 9.13 -6.57 -11.74
N LEU A 45 8.60 -7.45 -10.89
CA LEU A 45 9.08 -7.64 -9.51
C LEU A 45 10.57 -8.01 -9.48
N SER A 46 10.99 -8.98 -10.31
CA SER A 46 12.39 -9.41 -10.36
C SER A 46 13.32 -8.33 -10.91
N ALA A 47 12.88 -7.53 -11.89
CA ALA A 47 13.65 -6.41 -12.39
C ALA A 47 13.95 -5.36 -11.30
N TRP A 48 12.98 -5.09 -10.41
CA TRP A 48 13.20 -4.19 -9.27
C TRP A 48 14.05 -4.81 -8.18
N CYS A 49 13.81 -6.07 -7.79
CA CYS A 49 14.63 -6.73 -6.77
C CYS A 49 16.11 -6.85 -7.16
N ASN A 50 16.42 -6.88 -8.46
CA ASN A 50 17.79 -7.00 -8.97
C ASN A 50 18.48 -5.64 -9.19
N LYS A 51 17.84 -4.50 -8.91
CA LYS A 51 18.48 -3.19 -9.04
C LYS A 51 19.58 -3.01 -8.00
N LYS A 52 20.69 -2.38 -8.42
CA LYS A 52 21.78 -1.97 -7.53
C LYS A 52 21.37 -0.85 -6.56
N ASP A 53 20.42 -0.01 -6.97
CA ASP A 53 19.89 1.07 -6.14
C ASP A 53 18.95 0.53 -5.05
N LYS A 54 19.53 0.23 -3.89
CA LYS A 54 18.81 -0.32 -2.72
C LYS A 54 17.66 0.57 -2.27
N THR A 55 17.78 1.89 -2.39
CA THR A 55 16.76 2.83 -1.91
C THR A 55 15.46 2.67 -2.70
N SER A 56 15.56 2.60 -4.03
CA SER A 56 14.38 2.38 -4.87
C SER A 56 13.80 0.97 -4.70
N VAL A 57 14.64 -0.05 -4.47
CA VAL A 57 14.14 -1.42 -4.16
C VAL A 57 13.35 -1.43 -2.85
N CYS A 58 13.89 -0.85 -1.78
CA CYS A 58 13.20 -0.76 -0.49
C CYS A 58 11.87 -0.01 -0.62
N SER A 59 11.86 1.12 -1.33
CA SER A 59 10.64 1.91 -1.57
C SER A 59 9.57 1.09 -2.31
N PHE A 60 9.97 0.39 -3.38
CA PHE A 60 9.08 -0.49 -4.15
C PHE A 60 8.46 -1.59 -3.27
N VAL A 61 9.29 -2.28 -2.48
CA VAL A 61 8.86 -3.36 -1.60
C VAL A 61 7.96 -2.84 -0.47
N ALA A 62 8.32 -1.73 0.15
CA ALA A 62 7.56 -1.13 1.25
C ALA A 62 6.16 -0.70 0.79
N GLU A 63 6.06 0.04 -0.32
CA GLU A 63 4.78 0.49 -0.87
C GLU A 63 3.88 -0.69 -1.26
N ARG A 64 4.46 -1.69 -1.93
CA ARG A 64 3.70 -2.89 -2.31
C ARG A 64 3.20 -3.66 -1.09
N SER A 65 4.03 -3.81 -0.07
CA SER A 65 3.67 -4.55 1.14
C SER A 65 2.55 -3.82 1.90
N PHE A 66 2.62 -2.51 1.99
CA PHE A 66 1.62 -1.68 2.66
C PHE A 66 0.23 -1.82 2.05
N VAL A 67 0.10 -1.63 0.74
CA VAL A 67 -1.19 -1.72 0.04
C VAL A 67 -1.70 -3.16 0.01
N THR A 68 -0.80 -4.13 -0.14
CA THR A 68 -1.17 -5.56 -0.02
C THR A 68 -1.79 -5.83 1.35
N GLU A 69 -1.21 -5.32 2.43
CA GLU A 69 -1.73 -5.52 3.78
C GLU A 69 -3.12 -4.90 3.96
N LEU A 70 -3.36 -3.69 3.44
CA LEU A 70 -4.70 -3.08 3.42
C LEU A 70 -5.73 -3.99 2.73
N VAL A 71 -5.37 -4.57 1.57
CA VAL A 71 -6.26 -5.53 0.89
C VAL A 71 -6.48 -6.78 1.73
N LEU A 72 -5.44 -7.32 2.37
CA LEU A 72 -5.55 -8.53 3.19
C LEU A 72 -6.41 -8.33 4.45
N ILE A 73 -6.38 -7.13 5.06
CA ILE A 73 -7.27 -6.77 6.17
C ILE A 73 -8.73 -6.98 5.75
N SER A 74 -9.16 -6.48 4.58
CA SER A 74 -10.55 -6.65 4.11
C SER A 74 -10.95 -8.14 3.99
N ARG A 75 -10.03 -9.00 3.57
CA ARG A 75 -10.25 -10.45 3.46
C ARG A 75 -10.38 -11.11 4.83
N ARG A 76 -9.56 -10.71 5.80
CA ARG A 76 -9.65 -11.22 7.18
C ARG A 76 -10.94 -10.75 7.87
N LEU A 77 -11.45 -9.57 7.55
CA LEU A 77 -12.74 -9.09 8.08
C LEU A 77 -13.94 -9.87 7.54
N LYS A 78 -13.83 -10.48 6.35
CA LYS A 78 -14.92 -11.26 5.74
C LYS A 78 -15.33 -12.49 6.55
N SER A 79 -14.41 -13.10 7.30
CA SER A 79 -14.72 -14.25 8.17
C SER A 79 -15.35 -13.85 9.51
N VAL A 80 -15.37 -12.56 9.85
CA VAL A 80 -15.94 -12.04 11.09
C VAL A 80 -17.41 -11.69 10.88
N VAL A 81 -18.30 -12.31 11.67
CA VAL A 81 -19.75 -12.28 11.44
C VAL A 81 -20.41 -10.97 11.91
N SER A 82 -20.02 -10.46 13.08
CA SER A 82 -20.66 -9.27 13.66
C SER A 82 -19.90 -7.99 13.31
N LYS A 83 -20.66 -6.92 13.02
CA LYS A 83 -20.09 -5.60 12.67
C LYS A 83 -19.24 -5.00 13.80
N SER A 84 -19.65 -5.18 15.05
CA SER A 84 -18.88 -4.73 16.22
C SER A 84 -17.52 -5.44 16.32
N SER A 85 -17.49 -6.76 16.12
CA SER A 85 -16.24 -7.52 16.11
C SER A 85 -15.38 -7.20 14.89
N GLN A 86 -16.00 -6.92 13.72
CA GLN A 86 -15.26 -6.44 12.55
C GLN A 86 -14.55 -5.11 12.82
N ILE A 87 -15.19 -4.17 13.51
CA ILE A 87 -14.57 -2.89 13.89
C ILE A 87 -13.39 -3.12 14.84
N ILE A 88 -13.55 -3.97 15.86
CA ILE A 88 -12.47 -4.30 16.80
C ILE A 88 -11.28 -4.93 16.07
N GLN A 89 -11.54 -5.90 15.19
CA GLN A 89 -10.51 -6.53 14.36
C GLN A 89 -9.82 -5.49 13.46
N LEU A 90 -10.60 -4.66 12.75
CA LEU A 90 -10.06 -3.60 11.88
C LEU A 90 -9.13 -2.66 12.65
N HIS A 91 -9.54 -2.20 13.83
CA HIS A 91 -8.73 -1.31 14.67
C HIS A 91 -7.43 -1.97 15.10
N SER A 92 -7.46 -3.24 15.50
CA SER A 92 -6.27 -4.01 15.88
C SER A 92 -5.30 -4.19 14.70
N GLU A 93 -5.83 -4.55 13.54
CA GLU A 93 -5.06 -4.77 12.31
C GLU A 93 -4.40 -3.47 11.83
N LEU A 94 -5.16 -2.36 11.81
CA LEU A 94 -4.63 -1.05 11.41
C LEU A 94 -3.62 -0.49 12.42
N LEU A 95 -3.79 -0.76 13.73
CA LEU A 95 -2.79 -0.41 14.74
C LEU A 95 -1.48 -1.20 14.52
N SER A 96 -1.58 -2.49 14.17
CA SER A 96 -0.41 -3.31 13.84
C SER A 96 0.29 -2.79 12.59
N LEU A 97 -0.49 -2.45 11.55
CA LEU A 97 0.02 -1.86 10.32
C LEU A 97 0.69 -0.51 10.60
N ASP A 98 0.07 0.38 11.36
CA ASP A 98 0.66 1.67 11.71
C ASP A 98 2.03 1.54 12.38
N ARG A 99 2.17 0.55 13.28
CA ARG A 99 3.43 0.26 13.98
C ARG A 99 4.50 -0.34 13.06
N SER A 100 4.12 -1.01 11.98
CA SER A 100 5.06 -1.60 11.04
C SER A 100 5.61 -0.60 10.02
N ILE A 101 5.01 0.59 9.90
CA ILE A 101 5.50 1.70 9.06
C ILE A 101 6.80 2.27 9.66
N SER A 102 7.91 1.61 9.34
CA SER A 102 9.26 2.06 9.69
C SER A 102 10.01 2.68 8.50
N GLN A 103 9.51 2.44 7.29
CA GLN A 103 10.06 2.98 6.04
C GLN A 103 9.08 3.97 5.43
N VAL A 104 9.60 4.84 4.56
CA VAL A 104 8.80 5.76 3.75
C VAL A 104 7.89 4.96 2.83
N VAL A 105 6.59 5.20 2.95
CA VAL A 105 5.55 4.56 2.16
C VAL A 105 4.67 5.63 1.53
N PHE A 106 4.27 5.39 0.29
CA PHE A 106 3.33 6.22 -0.46
C PHE A 106 2.01 5.45 -0.63
N VAL A 107 0.90 6.15 -0.78
CA VAL A 107 -0.36 5.53 -1.22
C VAL A 107 -0.48 5.73 -2.74
N PRO A 108 -0.74 4.68 -3.54
CA PRO A 108 -0.76 4.77 -5.00
C PRO A 108 -2.04 5.44 -5.56
N ILE A 109 -2.33 6.66 -5.11
CA ILE A 109 -3.46 7.48 -5.57
C ILE A 109 -2.91 8.54 -6.52
N SER A 110 -3.32 8.47 -7.80
CA SER A 110 -2.78 9.33 -8.86
C SER A 110 -3.06 10.82 -8.70
N SER A 111 -4.10 11.18 -7.93
CA SER A 111 -4.47 12.56 -7.65
C SER A 111 -3.72 13.19 -6.46
N LEU A 112 -2.95 12.41 -5.71
CA LEU A 112 -2.12 12.94 -4.63
C LEU A 112 -0.75 13.39 -5.17
N SER A 113 -0.30 14.55 -4.72
CA SER A 113 1.10 14.97 -4.87
C SER A 113 2.02 13.99 -4.15
N ASP A 114 3.33 14.04 -4.43
CA ASP A 114 4.29 13.14 -3.79
C ASP A 114 4.23 13.36 -2.28
N HIS A 115 4.01 12.29 -1.51
CA HIS A 115 3.69 12.38 -0.09
C HIS A 115 4.19 11.17 0.68
N VAL A 116 4.49 11.32 1.96
CA VAL A 116 4.88 10.21 2.83
C VAL A 116 3.77 9.92 3.82
N VAL A 117 3.36 8.66 3.91
CA VAL A 117 2.48 8.18 4.97
C VAL A 117 3.19 8.28 6.31
N VAL A 118 2.61 9.04 7.24
CA VAL A 118 3.17 9.19 8.58
C VAL A 118 2.38 8.43 9.62
N ARG A 119 1.07 8.26 9.47
CA ARG A 119 0.24 7.60 10.48
C ARG A 119 -1.10 7.13 9.93
N ILE A 120 -1.64 6.08 10.55
CA ILE A 120 -3.02 5.61 10.37
C ILE A 120 -3.78 5.81 11.69
N PRO A 121 -4.69 6.80 11.80
CA PRO A 121 -5.57 6.95 12.95
C PRO A 121 -6.64 5.84 12.95
N TYR A 122 -6.24 4.65 13.41
CA TYR A 122 -7.06 3.43 13.36
C TYR A 122 -8.42 3.56 14.05
N LYS A 123 -8.56 4.42 15.08
CA LYS A 123 -9.82 4.62 15.81
C LYS A 123 -10.91 5.29 14.97
N ASP A 124 -10.53 6.04 13.95
CA ASP A 124 -11.45 6.75 13.06
C ASP A 124 -11.89 5.87 11.88
N ALA A 125 -11.30 4.68 11.73
CA ALA A 125 -11.65 3.73 10.69
C ALA A 125 -13.02 3.08 10.96
N SER A 126 -13.75 2.78 9.89
CA SER A 126 -15.10 2.21 9.97
C SER A 126 -15.33 1.09 8.96
N VAL A 127 -16.14 0.11 9.33
CA VAL A 127 -16.55 -0.98 8.43
C VAL A 127 -17.83 -0.58 7.69
N LEU A 128 -17.79 -0.70 6.37
CA LEU A 128 -18.88 -0.35 5.47
C LEU A 128 -19.77 -1.57 5.23
N ASN A 129 -21.07 -1.33 5.05
CA ASN A 129 -22.02 -2.39 4.75
C ASN A 129 -21.90 -2.75 3.26
N SER A 130 -21.32 -3.91 2.93
CA SER A 130 -21.46 -4.49 1.60
C SER A 130 -21.52 -6.01 1.66
N LYS A 131 -22.37 -6.59 0.81
CA LYS A 131 -22.78 -7.99 0.85
C LYS A 131 -21.62 -8.98 0.66
N ASP A 132 -20.66 -8.66 -0.21
CA ASP A 132 -19.70 -9.68 -0.69
C ASP A 132 -18.23 -9.40 -0.33
N LYS A 133 -17.85 -8.15 -0.04
CA LYS A 133 -16.43 -7.71 0.02
C LYS A 133 -15.97 -7.07 1.33
N THR A 134 -16.84 -6.95 2.34
CA THR A 134 -16.57 -6.26 3.64
C THR A 134 -15.63 -5.05 3.51
N PRO A 135 -16.02 -4.00 2.75
CA PRO A 135 -15.19 -2.82 2.59
C PRO A 135 -15.08 -2.06 3.90
N TYR A 136 -14.00 -1.29 4.05
CA TYR A 136 -13.79 -0.41 5.20
C TYR A 136 -13.25 0.94 4.74
N LEU A 137 -13.53 1.98 5.52
CA LEU A 137 -12.96 3.31 5.36
C LEU A 137 -11.78 3.45 6.32
N VAL A 138 -10.67 3.98 5.82
CA VAL A 138 -9.47 4.28 6.61
C VAL A 138 -8.99 5.69 6.26
N TYR A 139 -8.56 6.42 7.28
CA TYR A 139 -7.87 7.69 7.13
C TYR A 139 -6.37 7.44 7.20
N VAL A 140 -5.61 8.18 6.40
CA VAL A 140 -4.15 8.11 6.36
C VAL A 140 -3.62 9.53 6.46
N GLU A 141 -2.83 9.78 7.50
CA GLU A 141 -2.13 11.05 7.67
C GLU A 141 -0.87 11.01 6.81
N VAL A 142 -0.70 12.02 5.96
CA VAL A 142 0.40 12.12 5.01
C VAL A 142 1.07 13.48 5.08
N ILE A 143 2.32 13.55 4.61
CA ILE A 143 3.06 14.79 4.46
C ILE A 143 3.46 14.95 3.01
N GLU A 144 3.06 16.07 2.42
CA GLU A 144 3.47 16.43 1.08
C GLU A 144 4.98 16.68 1.05
N GLN A 145 5.65 15.99 0.12
CA GLN A 145 7.07 16.15 -0.11
C GLN A 145 7.28 17.30 -1.09
N THR A 146 7.83 18.42 -0.60
CA THR A 146 8.27 19.51 -1.47
C THR A 146 9.73 19.27 -1.89
N LYS A 147 10.16 19.85 -3.02
CA LYS A 147 11.53 19.69 -3.53
C LYS A 147 12.63 20.15 -2.55
N SER A 148 12.28 20.91 -1.51
CA SER A 148 13.17 21.43 -0.47
C SER A 148 13.19 20.62 0.84
N THR A 149 12.23 19.70 1.05
CA THR A 149 12.21 18.87 2.26
C THR A 149 13.19 17.71 2.11
N ASN A 150 14.15 17.62 3.03
CA ASN A 150 15.09 16.50 3.11
C ASN A 150 14.33 15.17 3.10
N PHE A 151 14.81 14.20 2.31
CA PHE A 151 14.28 12.83 2.33
C PHE A 151 14.38 12.29 3.76
N PHE A 152 13.25 12.12 4.43
CA PHE A 152 13.23 11.41 5.70
C PHE A 152 13.57 9.95 5.41
N SER A 153 14.69 9.46 5.93
CA SER A 153 15.06 8.05 5.77
C SER A 153 14.26 7.14 6.70
N ASN A 154 13.61 7.70 7.73
CA ASN A 154 12.90 6.97 8.76
C ASN A 154 11.64 7.73 9.24
N VAL A 155 10.47 7.10 9.07
CA VAL A 155 9.17 7.65 9.48
C VAL A 155 9.04 7.72 11.01
N ASN A 156 9.69 6.81 11.75
CA ASN A 156 9.64 6.81 13.22
C ASN A 156 10.39 8.01 13.82
N THR A 157 11.53 8.39 13.22
CA THR A 157 12.25 9.61 13.62
C THR A 157 11.35 10.84 13.42
N PHE A 158 10.66 10.90 12.28
CA PHE A 158 9.67 11.94 12.01
C PHE A 158 8.53 11.95 13.06
N ARG A 159 7.92 10.79 13.35
CA ARG A 159 6.86 10.65 14.36
C ARG A 159 7.29 11.19 15.73
N GLN A 160 8.56 11.09 16.08
CA GLN A 160 9.09 11.54 17.38
C GLN A 160 9.45 13.02 17.40
N GLU A 161 9.95 13.57 16.29
CA GLU A 161 10.54 14.92 16.24
C GLU A 161 9.56 16.00 15.80
N GLU A 162 8.71 15.72 14.81
CA GLU A 162 7.89 16.73 14.15
C GLU A 162 6.46 16.78 14.71
N PHE A 163 5.88 15.66 15.11
CA PHE A 163 4.56 15.67 15.80
C PHE A 163 4.57 16.49 17.09
N LYS A 164 5.71 16.60 17.78
CA LYS A 164 5.87 17.47 18.95
C LYS A 164 5.80 18.96 18.62
N LYS A 165 6.01 19.35 17.35
CA LYS A 165 5.97 20.75 16.92
C LYS A 165 4.56 21.22 16.56
N PHE A 166 3.63 20.28 16.35
CA PHE A 166 2.24 20.55 15.99
C PHE A 166 1.25 20.40 17.17
N MET A 167 1.74 20.04 18.38
CA MET A 167 1.02 20.13 19.66
C MET A 167 1.56 21.29 20.49
#